data_AF-A0AAD8BGY5-F1
#
_entry.id   AF-A0AAD8BGY5-F1
#
_cell.length_a   1.000
_cell.length_b   1.000
_cell.length_c   1.000
_cell.angle_alpha   90.00
_cell.angle_beta   90.00
_cell.angle_gamma   90.00
#
_symmetry.space_group_name_H-M   'P 1'
#
loop_
_entity.id
_entity.type
_entity.pdbx_description
1 polymer ?
#
loop_
_entity_poly.entity_id
_entity_poly.type
_entity_poly.pdbx_seq_one_letter_code
_entity_poly.pdbx_strand_id
1 'polypeptide(L)' 'NDLMLSCWTSDFSKRPTFSEVCAKLDKLLEAQVEYVDLDQMDDHEYSTLND' A
#
# COMPACT_ATOMS: atom_id res chain seq x y z
N ASN A 1 3.88 3.88 -6.09
CA ASN A 1 2.72 2.98 -5.89
C ASN A 1 3.16 1.54 -6.23
N ASP A 2 4.30 1.12 -5.69
CA ASP A 2 5.15 0.09 -6.34
C ASP A 2 5.09 -1.24 -5.59
N LEU A 3 4.67 -1.21 -4.32
CA LEU A 3 4.52 -2.39 -3.49
C LEU A 3 3.44 -3.32 -4.03
N MET A 4 2.25 -2.78 -4.35
CA MET A 4 1.14 -3.56 -4.89
C MET A 4 1.49 -4.19 -6.24
N LEU A 5 2.12 -3.43 -7.14
CA LEU A 5 2.56 -3.94 -8.44
C LEU A 5 3.59 -5.08 -8.30
N SER A 6 4.48 -5.01 -7.30
CA SER A 6 5.44 -6.09 -7.04
C SER A 6 4.78 -7.41 -6.60
N CYS A 7 3.60 -7.35 -5.96
CA CYS A 7 2.82 -8.54 -5.60
C CYS A 7 2.15 -9.20 -6.81
N TRP A 8 1.95 -8.44 -7.90
CA TRP A 8 1.26 -8.88 -9.11
C TRP A 8 2.18 -9.14 -10.30
N THR A 9 3.49 -9.27 -10.08
CA THR A 9 4.40 -9.70 -11.14
C THR A 9 3.99 -11.07 -11.71
N SER A 10 4.09 -11.23 -13.03
CA SER A 10 3.80 -12.49 -13.73
C SER A 10 4.76 -13.61 -13.33
N ASP A 11 5.97 -13.25 -12.92
CA ASP A 11 6.97 -14.20 -12.43
C ASP A 11 6.78 -14.42 -10.92
N PHE A 12 6.21 -15.57 -10.56
CA PHE A 12 5.91 -15.92 -9.16
C PHE A 12 7.15 -15.90 -8.26
N SER A 13 8.34 -16.23 -8.79
CA SER A 13 9.58 -16.25 -8.01
C SER A 13 10.07 -14.86 -7.62
N LYS A 14 9.57 -13.82 -8.31
CA LYS A 14 9.90 -12.42 -8.05
C LYS A 14 8.89 -11.72 -7.15
N ARG A 15 7.80 -12.39 -6.79
CA ARG A 15 6.83 -11.83 -5.83
C ARG A 15 7.49 -11.77 -4.46
N PRO A 16 7.31 -10.67 -3.71
CA PRO A 16 7.80 -10.60 -2.35
C PRO A 16 7.09 -11.65 -1.49
N THR A 17 7.81 -12.18 -0.53
CA THR A 17 7.23 -12.92 0.59
C THR A 17 6.40 -11.99 1.46
N PHE A 18 5.50 -12.58 2.26
CA PHE A 18 4.68 -11.80 3.19
C PHE A 18 5.54 -10.98 4.18
N SER A 19 6.64 -11.56 4.68
CA SER A 19 7.55 -10.87 5.58
C SER A 19 8.22 -9.65 4.94
N GLU A 20 8.57 -9.73 3.65
CA GLU A 20 9.12 -8.59 2.91
C GLU A 20 8.08 -7.50 2.66
N VAL A 21 6.80 -7.86 2.49
CA VAL A 21 5.70 -6.89 2.39
C VAL A 21 5.53 -6.14 3.71
N CYS A 22 5.47 -6.85 4.85
CA CYS A 22 5.39 -6.22 6.17
C CYS A 22 6.55 -5.26 6.42
N ALA A 23 7.79 -5.69 6.18
CA ALA A 23 8.97 -4.84 6.38
C ALA A 23 8.99 -3.58 5.49
N LYS A 24 8.35 -3.62 4.31
CA LYS A 24 8.19 -2.43 3.46
C LYS A 24 7.08 -1.52 3.98
N LEU A 25 5.98 -2.08 4.49
CA LEU A 25 4.91 -1.30 5.12
C LEU A 25 5.41 -0.60 6.38
N ASP A 26 6.19 -1.27 7.22
CA ASP A 26 6.79 -0.67 8.43
C ASP A 26 7.62 0.57 8.09
N LYS A 27 8.43 0.52 7.01
CA LYS A 27 9.21 1.67 6.54
C LYS A 27 8.35 2.82 6.02
N LEU A 28 7.18 2.51 5.45
CA LEU A 28 6.23 3.53 4.99
C LEU A 28 5.53 4.19 6.19
N LEU A 29 5.27 3.44 7.26
CA LEU A 29 4.71 3.96 8.51
C LEU A 29 5.72 4.84 9.27
N GLU A 30 7.01 4.54 9.18
CA GLU A 30 8.09 5.34 9.79
C GLU A 30 8.39 6.64 9.02
N ALA A 31 8.02 6.71 7.74
CA ALA A 31 8.17 7.92 6.95
C ALA A 31 7.16 8.99 7.41
N GLN A 32 7.62 10.17 7.80
CA GLN A 32 6.76 11.33 8.13
C GLN A 32 6.10 11.97 6.89
N VAL A 33 5.85 11.17 5.85
CA VAL A 33 5.23 11.62 4.60
C VAL A 33 3.91 10.87 4.48
N GLU A 34 2.83 11.59 4.22
CA GLU A 34 1.52 10.98 3.99
C GLU A 34 1.61 9.92 2.88
N TYR A 35 1.34 8.67 3.26
CA TYR A 35 1.37 7.54 2.34
C TYR A 35 0.13 7.49 1.43
N VAL A 36 -0.96 8.12 1.88
CA VAL A 36 -2.21 8.29 1.15
C VAL A 36 -2.60 9.77 1.30
N ASP A 37 -2.79 10.45 0.19
CA ASP A 37 -3.29 11.83 0.14
C ASP A 37 -4.82 11.77 0.14
N LEU A 38 -5.40 11.88 1.34
CA LEU A 38 -6.85 11.79 1.55
C LEU A 38 -7.60 12.98 0.95
N ASP A 39 -6.93 14.13 0.80
CA ASP A 39 -7.52 15.37 0.28
C ASP A 39 -7.76 15.33 -1.24
N GLN A 40 -7.16 14.35 -1.94
CA GLN A 40 -7.35 14.13 -3.38
C GLN A 40 -8.34 13.01 -3.72
N MET A 41 -8.91 12.36 -2.72
CA MET A 41 -9.89 11.31 -2.91
C MET A 41 -11.30 11.89 -2.78
N ASP A 42 -12.24 11.44 -3.61
CA ASP A 42 -13.62 11.94 -3.61
C ASP A 42 -14.33 11.52 -2.31
N ASP A 43 -15.12 12.41 -1.70
CA ASP A 43 -15.81 12.19 -0.41
C ASP A 43 -16.67 10.92 -0.40
N HIS A 44 -17.13 10.49 -1.58
CA HIS A 44 -17.90 9.29 -1.78
C HIS A 44 -17.11 7.98 -1.59
N GLU A 45 -15.78 7.97 -1.70
CA GLU A 45 -14.95 6.76 -1.55
C GLU A 45 -14.72 6.37 -0.07
N TYR A 46 -14.73 7.31 0.86
CA TYR A 46 -14.48 7.05 2.30
C TYR A 46 -15.70 6.61 3.10
N SER A 47 -16.90 6.80 2.55
CA SER A 47 -18.15 6.47 3.26
C SER A 47 -18.27 4.99 3.62
N THR A 48 -17.50 4.11 2.97
CA THR A 48 -17.52 2.66 3.18
C THR A 48 -16.55 2.16 4.25
N LEU A 49 -15.68 3.02 4.80
CA LEU A 49 -14.70 2.66 5.84
C LEU A 49 -15.20 2.95 7.27
N ASN A 50 -16.39 3.54 7.41
CA ASN A 50 -17.02 3.87 8.70
C ASN A 50 -18.20 2.95 9.07
N ASP A 51 -18.40 1.83 8.37
CA ASP A 51 -19.38 0.77 8.69
C ASP A 51 -18.72 -0.49 9.28
#